data_AF-A0A355WLV8-F1
#
_entry.id   AF-A0A355WLV8-F1
#
_cell.length_a   1.000
_cell.length_b   1.000
_cell.length_c   1.000
_cell.angle_alpha   90.00
_cell.angle_beta   90.00
_cell.angle_gamma   90.00
#
_symmetry.space_group_name_H-M   'P 1'
#
loop_
_entity.id
_entity.type
_entity.pdbx_description
1 polymer ?
#
loop_
_entity_poly.entity_id
_entity_poly.type
_entity_poly.pdbx_seq_one_letter_code
_entity_poly.pdbx_strand_id
1 'polypeptide(L)'
;SKAEGEVAVLAAFPKAIILRPSIIFGPEDAFFNRFAKLAQLTPVIPLVGAETRFQPVYVDDVAAAAVKGVKGEIAAGTYELG
;
A
#
# COMPACT_ATOMS: atom_id res chain seq x y z
N SER A 1 -13.56 -7.38 5.60
CA SER A 1 -12.21 -7.49 4.99
C SER A 1 -11.92 -6.24 4.13
N LYS A 2 -10.70 -6.04 3.59
CA LYS A 2 -10.40 -4.89 2.69
C LYS A 2 -11.30 -4.92 1.44
N ALA A 3 -11.47 -6.09 0.82
CA ALA A 3 -12.32 -6.27 -0.36
C ALA A 3 -13.79 -5.92 -0.09
N GLU A 4 -14.36 -6.38 1.03
CA GLU A 4 -15.72 -6.00 1.43
C GLU A 4 -15.85 -4.49 1.69
N GLY A 5 -14.81 -3.86 2.27
CA GLY A 5 -14.79 -2.42 2.53
C GLY A 5 -14.85 -1.60 1.24
N GLU A 6 -14.09 -2.01 0.21
CA GLU A 6 -14.14 -1.36 -1.11
C GLU A 6 -15.53 -1.47 -1.74
N VAL A 7 -16.15 -2.65 -1.69
CA VAL A 7 -17.51 -2.86 -2.19
C VAL A 7 -18.51 -1.96 -1.46
N ALA A 8 -18.42 -1.89 -0.13
CA ALA A 8 -19.30 -1.04 0.67
C ALA A 8 -19.13 0.46 0.37
N VAL A 9 -17.89 0.92 0.19
CA VAL A 9 -17.60 2.32 -0.18
C VAL A 9 -18.16 2.64 -1.55
N LEU A 10 -17.97 1.77 -2.55
CA LEU A 10 -18.49 2.01 -3.90
C LEU A 10 -20.03 1.98 -3.95
N ALA A 11 -20.67 1.16 -3.10
CA ALA A 11 -22.12 1.15 -2.97
C ALA A 11 -22.68 2.46 -2.37
N ALA A 12 -22.01 3.02 -1.35
CA ALA A 12 -22.42 4.27 -0.71
C ALA A 12 -21.99 5.52 -1.48
N PHE A 13 -20.82 5.48 -2.12
CA PHE A 13 -20.19 6.58 -2.84
C PHE A 13 -19.71 6.10 -4.22
N PRO A 14 -20.59 6.06 -5.24
CA PRO A 14 -20.26 5.53 -6.56
C PRO A 14 -19.12 6.26 -7.30
N LYS A 15 -18.79 7.48 -6.88
CA LYS A 15 -17.69 8.30 -7.42
C LYS A 15 -16.44 8.31 -6.52
N ALA A 16 -16.33 7.35 -5.60
CA ALA A 16 -15.15 7.25 -4.75
C ALA A 16 -13.89 6.96 -5.58
N ILE A 17 -12.75 7.43 -5.06
CA ILE A 17 -11.42 7.07 -5.53
C ILE A 17 -10.88 6.02 -4.57
N ILE A 18 -10.53 4.85 -5.08
CA ILE A 18 -9.93 3.76 -4.31
C ILE A 18 -8.46 3.63 -4.71
N LEU A 19 -7.56 3.89 -3.77
CA LEU A 19 -6.13 3.65 -3.96
C LEU A 19 -5.78 2.28 -3.39
N ARG A 20 -5.22 1.40 -4.22
CA ARG A 20 -4.73 0.07 -3.87
C ARG A 20 -3.21 0.05 -3.97
N PRO A 21 -2.50 0.51 -2.94
CA PRO A 21 -1.07 0.36 -2.91
C PRO A 21 -0.70 -1.10 -2.62
N SER A 22 0.36 -1.56 -3.25
CA SER A 22 1.14 -2.72 -2.79
C SER A 22 1.86 -2.36 -1.47
N ILE A 23 2.94 -3.07 -1.13
CA ILE A 23 3.70 -2.84 0.10
C ILE A 23 4.28 -1.43 0.07
N ILE A 24 3.77 -0.55 0.94
CA ILE A 24 4.31 0.80 1.11
C ILE A 24 5.60 0.71 1.92
N PHE A 25 6.66 1.34 1.43
CA PHE A 25 7.93 1.48 2.15
C PHE A 25 8.31 2.95 2.34
N GLY A 26 9.10 3.21 3.38
CA GLY A 26 9.54 4.56 3.74
C GLY A 26 9.97 4.62 5.21
N PRO A 27 10.29 5.82 5.72
CA PRO A 27 10.53 6.01 7.14
C PRO A 27 9.39 5.42 7.97
N GLU A 28 9.74 4.67 9.03
CA GLU A 28 8.78 4.07 9.97
C GLU A 28 7.82 3.00 9.39
N ASP A 29 8.08 2.45 8.19
CA ASP A 29 7.26 1.37 7.64
C ASP A 29 7.26 0.12 8.55
N ALA A 30 6.18 -0.66 8.56
CA ALA A 30 6.09 -1.83 9.43
C ALA A 30 6.66 -3.13 8.81
N PHE A 31 6.82 -3.18 7.49
CA PHE A 31 7.17 -4.40 6.76
C PHE A 31 8.69 -4.61 6.72
N PHE A 32 9.44 -3.70 6.10
CA PHE A 32 10.89 -3.74 6.02
C PHE A 32 11.54 -3.53 7.39
N ASN A 33 11.00 -2.63 8.23
CA ASN A 33 11.56 -2.47 9.58
C ASN A 33 11.37 -3.71 10.48
N ARG A 34 10.42 -4.60 10.17
CA ARG A 34 10.35 -5.91 10.85
C ARG A 34 11.58 -6.75 10.53
N PHE A 35 11.96 -6.83 9.25
CA PHE A 35 13.17 -7.55 8.83
C PHE A 35 14.44 -6.89 9.36
N ALA A 36 14.51 -5.55 9.37
CA ALA A 36 15.63 -4.83 9.97
C ALA A 36 15.80 -5.14 11.46
N LYS A 37 14.71 -5.18 12.23
CA LYS A 37 14.74 -5.58 13.65
C LYS A 37 15.20 -7.04 13.83
N LEU A 38 14.75 -7.95 12.97
CA LEU A 38 15.20 -9.35 13.01
C LEU A 38 16.70 -9.46 12.72
N ALA A 39 17.19 -8.74 11.71
CA ALA A 39 18.61 -8.71 11.33
C ALA A 39 19.51 -8.18 12.46
N GLN A 40 19.00 -7.28 13.31
CA GLN A 40 19.71 -6.79 14.49
C GLN A 40 19.79 -7.82 15.63
N LEU A 41 18.81 -8.71 15.74
CA LEU A 41 18.69 -9.68 16.84
C LEU A 41 19.35 -11.03 16.53
N THR A 42 19.40 -11.44 15.26
CA THR A 42 19.89 -12.76 14.85
C THR A 42 20.49 -12.71 13.44
N PRO A 43 21.56 -13.49 13.16
CA PRO A 43 22.09 -13.65 11.81
C PRO A 43 21.17 -14.45 10.88
N VAL A 44 20.10 -15.05 11.40
CA VAL A 44 19.13 -15.86 10.63
C VAL A 44 17.84 -15.10 10.45
N ILE A 45 17.46 -14.80 9.20
CA ILE A 45 16.20 -14.13 8.85
C ILE A 45 15.29 -15.12 8.13
N PRO A 46 14.14 -15.50 8.70
CA PRO A 46 13.19 -16.37 8.02
C PRO A 46 12.49 -15.62 6.88
N LEU A 47 12.54 -16.18 5.67
CA LEU A 47 11.86 -15.64 4.49
C LEU A 47 10.74 -16.59 4.05
N VAL A 48 9.50 -16.21 4.33
CA VAL A 48 8.31 -16.97 3.89
C VAL A 48 7.97 -16.55 2.47
N GLY A 49 7.84 -17.53 1.56
CA GLY A 49 7.54 -17.23 0.15
C GLY A 49 8.69 -16.52 -0.55
N ALA A 50 9.90 -17.10 -0.51
CA ALA A 50 11.12 -16.48 -1.07
C ALA A 50 11.00 -16.11 -2.55
N GLU A 51 10.17 -16.83 -3.30
CA GLU A 51 9.91 -16.60 -4.72
C GLU A 51 8.76 -15.60 -4.98
N THR A 52 8.09 -15.13 -3.94
CA THR A 52 6.99 -14.17 -4.06
C THR A 52 7.52 -12.81 -4.51
N ARG A 53 6.99 -12.32 -5.62
CA ARG A 53 7.33 -11.00 -6.17
C ARG A 53 6.39 -9.95 -5.61
N PHE A 54 6.97 -8.86 -5.12
CA PHE A 54 6.25 -7.66 -4.73
C PHE A 54 6.67 -6.49 -5.62
N GLN A 55 5.77 -5.51 -5.74
CA GLN A 55 6.08 -4.20 -6.33
C GLN A 55 5.93 -3.15 -5.22
N PRO A 56 6.94 -2.94 -4.36
CA PRO A 56 6.83 -1.96 -3.29
C PRO A 56 6.70 -0.54 -3.85
N VAL A 57 5.93 0.29 -3.18
CA VAL A 57 5.70 1.69 -3.55
C VAL A 57 6.18 2.62 -2.43
N TYR A 58 6.82 3.72 -2.79
CA TYR A 58 7.33 4.68 -1.80
C TYR A 58 6.18 5.50 -1.19
N VAL A 59 6.24 5.76 0.11
CA VAL A 59 5.16 6.42 0.86
C VAL A 59 4.77 7.79 0.32
N ASP A 60 5.73 8.61 -0.11
CA ASP A 60 5.42 9.95 -0.62
C ASP A 60 4.75 9.91 -2.01
N ASP A 61 4.99 8.86 -2.81
CA ASP A 61 4.31 8.67 -4.09
C ASP A 61 2.83 8.32 -3.88
N VAL A 62 2.53 7.48 -2.88
CA VAL A 62 1.15 7.17 -2.48
C VAL A 62 0.46 8.43 -1.92
N ALA A 63 1.17 9.21 -1.11
CA ALA A 63 0.66 10.48 -0.60
C ALA A 63 0.37 11.47 -1.74
N ALA A 64 1.26 11.58 -2.74
CA ALA A 64 1.06 12.41 -3.91
C ALA A 64 -0.18 11.96 -4.72
N ALA A 65 -0.39 10.65 -4.88
CA ALA A 65 -1.59 10.12 -5.52
C ALA A 65 -2.88 10.49 -4.76
N ALA A 66 -2.87 10.38 -3.43
CA ALA A 66 -4.00 10.79 -2.59
C ALA A 66 -4.29 12.30 -2.72
N VAL A 67 -3.26 13.14 -2.74
CA VAL A 67 -3.40 14.59 -2.93
C VAL A 67 -4.04 14.92 -4.27
N LYS A 68 -3.64 14.25 -5.36
CA LYS A 68 -4.27 14.42 -6.68
C LYS A 68 -5.75 14.06 -6.66
N GLY A 69 -6.12 12.99 -5.94
CA GLY A 69 -7.51 12.59 -5.73
C GLY A 69 -8.35 13.66 -5.04
N VAL A 70 -7.85 14.19 -3.93
CA VAL A 70 -8.54 15.24 -3.16
C VAL A 70 -8.68 16.54 -3.96
N LYS A 71 -7.69 16.89 -4.78
CA LYS A 71 -7.72 18.08 -5.65
C LYS A 71 -8.63 17.93 -6.89
N GLY A 72 -9.19 16.74 -7.13
CA GLY A 72 -10.00 16.47 -8.32
C GLY A 72 -9.18 16.41 -9.61
N GLU A 73 -7.86 16.18 -9.52
CA GLU A 73 -6.96 16.08 -10.66
C GLU A 73 -7.01 14.70 -11.33
N ILE A 74 -7.69 13.74 -10.70
CA ILE A 74 -7.92 12.39 -11.23
C ILE A 74 -9.42 12.05 -11.16
N ALA A 75 -9.86 11.19 -12.08
CA ALA A 75 -11.23 10.73 -12.13
C ALA A 75 -11.57 9.79 -10.96
N ALA A 76 -12.86 9.60 -10.71
CA ALA A 76 -13.32 8.51 -9.85
C ALA A 76 -12.90 7.16 -10.44
N GLY A 77 -12.57 6.21 -9.56
CA GLY A 77 -12.12 4.88 -9.98
C GLY A 77 -11.15 4.24 -9.02
N THR A 78 -10.67 3.07 -9.43
CA THR A 78 -9.71 2.27 -8.65
C THR A 78 -8.34 2.33 -9.30
N TYR A 79 -7.33 2.65 -8.49
CA TYR A 79 -5.95 2.85 -8.93
C TYR A 79 -5.03 1.90 -8.18
N GLU A 80 -4.34 1.02 -8.92
CA GLU A 80 -3.27 0.17 -8.38
C GLU A 80 -1.97 0.98 -8.33
N LEU A 81 -1.30 1.02 -7.17
CA LEU A 81 -0.10 1.83 -6.94
C LEU A 81 1.05 0.92 -6.51
N GLY A 82 1.80 0.43 -7.51
CA GLY A 82 2.72 -0.69 -7.33
C GLY A 82 1.95 -1.99 -7.18
#